data_AF-A0ABD0NGV4-F1
#
_entry.id   AF-A0ABD0NGV4-F1
#
_cell.length_a   1.000
_cell.length_b   1.000
_cell.length_c   1.000
_cell.angle_alpha   90.00
_cell.angle_beta   90.00
_cell.angle_gamma   90.00
#
_symmetry.space_group_name_H-M   'P 1'
#
loop_
_entity.id
_entity.type
_entity.pdbx_description
1 polymer ?
#
loop_
_entity_poly.entity_id
_entity_poly.type
_entity_poly.pdbx_seq_one_letter_code
_entity_poly.pdbx_strand_id
1 'polypeptide(L)' 'MKICDFVGKNLSDAAINKVAEAATFRHMKKDPLANYDSSPSKVTDRPKGLFMGK' A
#
# COMPACT_ATOMS: atom_id res chain seq x y z
N MET A 1 -11.45 -14.18 -0.19
CA MET A 1 -11.25 -14.06 -1.66
C MET A 1 -12.19 -13.10 -2.37
N LYS A 2 -13.14 -12.41 -1.72
CA LYS A 2 -14.18 -11.58 -2.39
C LYS A 2 -13.68 -10.67 -3.53
N ILE A 3 -12.55 -9.97 -3.34
CA ILE A 3 -11.97 -9.10 -4.38
C ILE A 3 -11.35 -9.93 -5.51
N CYS A 4 -10.59 -10.98 -5.19
CA CYS A 4 -10.01 -11.90 -6.17
C CYS A 4 -11.09 -12.55 -7.05
N ASP A 5 -12.19 -13.00 -6.45
CA ASP A 5 -13.34 -13.56 -7.14
C ASP A 5 -14.00 -12.51 -8.04
N PHE A 6 -14.19 -11.28 -7.52
CA PHE A 6 -14.77 -10.16 -8.25
C PHE A 6 -13.96 -9.78 -9.50
N VAL A 7 -12.62 -9.79 -9.41
CA VAL A 7 -11.75 -9.49 -10.55
C VAL A 7 -11.41 -10.72 -11.41
N GLY A 8 -12.01 -11.89 -11.13
CA GLY A 8 -11.75 -13.13 -11.86
C GLY A 8 -10.31 -13.65 -11.72
N LYS A 9 -9.64 -13.36 -10.61
CA LYS A 9 -8.28 -13.83 -10.31
C LYS A 9 -8.34 -14.91 -9.23
N ASN A 10 -7.79 -16.09 -9.52
CA ASN A 10 -7.59 -17.12 -8.51
C ASN A 10 -6.14 -17.06 -8.00
N LEU A 11 -5.98 -16.84 -6.70
CA LEU A 11 -4.69 -16.81 -6.01
C LEU A 11 -4.64 -17.95 -4.99
N SER A 12 -3.45 -18.50 -4.74
CA SER A 12 -3.25 -19.44 -3.63
C SER A 12 -3.33 -18.70 -2.29
N ASP A 13 -3.68 -19.41 -1.22
CA ASP A 13 -3.71 -18.84 0.14
C ASP A 13 -2.36 -18.21 0.53
N ALA A 14 -1.26 -18.83 0.13
CA ALA A 14 0.09 -18.28 0.34
C ALA A 14 0.29 -16.94 -0.40
N ALA A 15 -0.22 -16.81 -1.63
CA ALA A 15 -0.16 -15.55 -2.37
C ALA A 15 -1.08 -14.48 -1.75
N ILE A 16 -2.27 -14.87 -1.27
CA ILE A 16 -3.19 -13.97 -0.56
C ILE A 16 -2.54 -13.44 0.70
N ASN A 17 -1.89 -14.29 1.50
CA ASN A 17 -1.20 -13.88 2.72
C ASN A 17 -0.07 -12.89 2.43
N LYS A 18 0.72 -13.12 1.38
CA LYS A 18 1.77 -12.17 0.96
C LYS A 18 1.20 -10.82 0.55
N VAL A 19 0.12 -10.80 -0.22
CA VAL A 19 -0.55 -9.54 -0.61
C VAL A 19 -1.11 -8.83 0.62
N ALA A 20 -1.76 -9.56 1.52
CA ALA A 20 -2.32 -8.99 2.75
C ALA A 20 -1.23 -8.36 3.64
N GLU A 21 -0.08 -9.03 3.80
CA GLU A 21 1.08 -8.51 4.55
C GLU A 21 1.65 -7.23 3.92
N ALA A 22 1.90 -7.26 2.59
CA ALA A 22 2.43 -6.12 1.85
C ALA A 22 1.47 -4.92 1.84
N ALA A 23 0.16 -5.19 1.83
CA ALA A 23 -0.89 -4.17 1.86
C ALA A 23 -1.21 -3.66 3.29
N THR A 24 -0.51 -4.12 4.33
CA THR A 24 -0.69 -3.56 5.66
C THR A 24 -0.21 -2.11 5.70
N PHE A 25 -0.90 -1.27 6.48
CA PHE A 25 -0.51 0.13 6.65
C PHE A 25 0.95 0.31 7.10
N ARG A 26 1.42 -0.55 8.01
CA ARG A 26 2.80 -0.52 8.52
C ARG A 26 3.82 -0.83 7.44
N HIS A 27 3.49 -1.75 6.52
CA HIS A 27 4.35 -2.10 5.39
C HIS A 27 4.36 -0.95 4.37
N MET A 28 3.19 -0.54 3.89
CA MET A 28 3.06 0.51 2.88
C MET A 28 3.67 1.85 3.33
N LYS A 29 3.57 2.21 4.61
CA LYS A 29 4.17 3.44 5.15
C LYS A 29 5.70 3.50 5.00
N LYS A 30 6.36 2.35 4.94
CA LYS A 30 7.82 2.25 4.76
C LYS A 30 8.22 1.97 3.31
N ASP A 31 7.27 1.59 2.46
CA ASP A 31 7.53 1.30 1.06
C ASP A 31 7.63 2.63 0.28
N PRO A 32 8.81 2.97 -0.29
CA PRO A 32 9.01 4.21 -1.03
C PRO A 32 8.16 4.31 -2.31
N LEU A 33 7.62 3.19 -2.80
CA LEU A 33 6.71 3.15 -3.94
C LEU A 33 5.25 3.45 -3.54
N ALA A 34 4.90 3.28 -2.26
CA ALA A 34 3.55 3.46 -1.76
C ALA A 34 3.39 4.69 -0.86
N ASN A 35 4.44 5.10 -0.14
CA ASN A 35 4.35 6.11 0.92
C ASN A 35 4.43 7.57 0.44
N TYR A 36 4.67 7.79 -0.86
CA TYR A 36 4.79 9.11 -1.51
C TYR A 36 5.96 9.99 -1.02
N ASP A 37 6.94 9.45 -0.32
CA ASP A 37 8.09 10.23 0.15
C ASP A 37 8.96 10.76 -1.01
N SER A 38 9.01 10.00 -2.11
CA SER A 38 9.71 10.36 -3.35
C SER A 38 8.95 11.37 -4.23
N SER A 39 7.73 11.74 -3.85
CA SER A 39 6.93 12.69 -4.62
C SER A 39 7.46 14.13 -4.50
N PRO A 40 7.29 14.97 -5.54
CA PRO A 40 7.66 16.38 -5.47
C PRO A 40 6.88 17.12 -4.37
N SER A 41 7.48 18.15 -3.78
CA SER A 41 6.86 18.97 -2.73
C SER A 41 5.58 19.70 -3.16
N LYS A 42 5.37 19.85 -4.47
CA LYS A 42 4.13 20.39 -5.05
C LYS A 42 2.94 19.41 -4.92
N VAL A 43 3.23 18.11 -4.76
CA VAL A 43 2.25 17.03 -4.62
C VAL A 43 2.07 16.66 -3.15
N THR A 44 3.18 16.59 -2.39
CA THR A 44 3.14 16.26 -0.95
C THR A 44 3.87 17.31 -0.11
N ASP A 45 3.14 17.95 0.80
CA ASP A 45 3.67 18.95 1.73
C ASP A 45 4.11 18.30 3.05
N ARG A 46 5.31 17.69 3.04
CA ARG A 46 5.86 16.93 4.18
C ARG A 46 5.92 17.72 5.51
N PRO A 47 6.27 19.02 5.53
CA PRO A 47 6.20 19.83 6.74
C PRO A 47 4.82 19.86 7.41
N LYS A 48 3.72 19.75 6.64
CA LYS A 48 2.36 19.70 7.18
C LYS A 48 1.96 18.30 7.66
N GLY A 49 2.65 17.27 7.19
CA GLY A 49 2.42 15.89 7.60
C GLY A 49 2.85 14.89 6.54
N LEU A 50 2.93 13.63 6.96
CA LEU A 50 3.19 12.51 6.06
C LEU A 50 1.88 12.07 5.39
N PHE A 51 1.96 11.66 4.13
CA PHE A 51 0.81 11.13 3.39
C PHE A 51 0.18 9.93 4.13
N MET A 52 1.01 8.97 4.54
CA MET A 52 0.61 7.91 5.44
C MET A 52 0.82 8.35 6.89
N GLY A 53 -0.15 9.12 7.38
CA GLY A 53 -0.25 9.66 8.76
C GLY A 53 -0.32 8.58 9.85
N LYS A 54 -0.93 8.87 10.99
CA LYS A 54 -1.07 7.90 12.09
C LYS A 54 -2.49 7.38 12.16
#